data_AF-A0A4U1IZR0-F1
#
_entry.id   AF-A0A4U1IZR0-F1
#
_cell.length_a   1.000
_cell.length_b   1.000
_cell.length_c   1.000
_cell.angle_alpha   90.00
_cell.angle_beta   90.00
_cell.angle_gamma   90.00
#
_symmetry.space_group_name_H-M   'P 1'
#
loop_
_entity.id
_entity.type
_entity.pdbx_description
1 polymer ?
#
loop_
_entity_poly.entity_id
_entity_poly.type
_entity_poly.pdbx_seq_one_letter_code
_entity_poly.pdbx_strand_id
1 'polypeptide(L)'
;MKRRGVLKVGAALAVSPLSFSGEARACDGHGNWETLPPEKAPEKAAVCERLVARIGRNHGHAFTIVAADVLAGVDKTYDLTGTSGHPHTVTVTAADFKRIGAGQIVRLASSREGGHIHRLFLECAPAVDPPERVNACEIEVAGKDEHEFVIPDAHVKAKVERTYDIQGLAGHVHSVTITAADFEDLLRGKQVKLPSSRGTDGHNHLVFIRYPRKG
;
A
#
# COMPACT_ATOMS: atom_id res chain seq x y z
N MET A 1 -4.09 -58.66 -36.09
CA MET A 1 -2.75 -58.40 -36.68
C MET A 1 -1.85 -57.81 -35.61
N LYS A 2 -0.77 -58.51 -35.26
CA LYS A 2 0.34 -58.06 -34.40
C LYS A 2 1.11 -56.93 -35.09
N ARG A 3 1.39 -55.80 -34.42
CA ARG A 3 2.65 -54.98 -34.51
C ARG A 3 2.79 -54.15 -33.23
N ARG A 4 3.71 -54.51 -32.33
CA ARG A 4 5.12 -54.07 -32.21
C ARG A 4 5.23 -52.76 -31.42
N GLY A 5 5.80 -52.87 -30.22
CA GLY A 5 6.11 -51.75 -29.34
C GLY A 5 7.31 -50.94 -29.79
N VAL A 6 7.52 -49.81 -29.13
CA VAL A 6 8.79 -49.08 -29.13
C VAL A 6 9.17 -48.69 -27.72
N LEU A 7 10.42 -49.08 -27.46
CA LEU A 7 11.38 -48.85 -26.39
C LEU A 7 11.35 -47.48 -25.68
N LYS A 8 11.68 -47.55 -24.39
CA LYS A 8 12.07 -46.47 -23.47
C LYS A 8 13.38 -45.80 -23.91
N VAL A 9 13.53 -44.50 -23.64
CA VAL A 9 14.81 -43.92 -23.22
C VAL A 9 14.53 -42.95 -22.07
N GLY A 10 14.95 -43.35 -20.87
CA GLY A 10 15.00 -42.46 -19.71
C GLY A 10 16.34 -41.74 -19.70
N ALA A 11 16.31 -40.42 -19.62
CA ALA A 11 17.48 -39.62 -19.30
C ALA A 11 17.53 -39.42 -17.79
N ALA A 12 18.42 -40.13 -17.12
CA ALA A 12 18.79 -39.85 -15.73
C ALA A 12 19.76 -38.66 -15.74
N LEU A 13 19.29 -37.50 -15.28
CA LEU A 13 20.15 -36.35 -14.96
C LEU A 13 20.88 -36.67 -13.65
N ALA A 14 22.19 -36.91 -13.76
CA ALA A 14 23.08 -36.99 -12.61
C ALA A 14 23.22 -35.60 -11.97
N VAL A 15 22.75 -35.46 -10.74
CA VAL A 15 23.00 -34.28 -9.90
C VAL A 15 24.35 -34.49 -9.24
N SER A 16 25.35 -33.72 -9.66
CA SER A 16 26.65 -33.67 -8.97
C SER A 16 26.47 -33.01 -7.60
N PRO A 17 27.02 -33.58 -6.52
CA PRO A 17 27.09 -32.90 -5.23
C PRO A 17 28.12 -31.76 -5.33
N LEU A 18 27.65 -30.51 -5.21
CA LEU A 18 28.54 -29.40 -4.90
C LEU A 18 29.11 -29.62 -3.49
N SER A 19 30.39 -29.97 -3.44
CA SER A 19 31.18 -29.97 -2.21
C SER A 19 31.46 -28.51 -1.82
N PHE A 20 30.73 -28.01 -0.83
CA PHE A 20 31.10 -26.77 -0.14
C PHE A 20 32.31 -27.07 0.75
N SER A 21 33.49 -26.64 0.31
CA SER A 21 34.71 -26.65 1.11
C SER A 21 35.19 -25.21 1.26
N GLY A 22 35.33 -24.78 2.50
CA GLY A 22 35.95 -23.50 2.89
C GLY A 22 34.94 -22.37 3.09
N GLU A 23 35.04 -21.54 4.11
CA GLU A 23 35.96 -21.46 5.24
C GLU A 23 35.21 -20.58 6.26
N ALA A 24 35.19 -21.00 7.53
CA ALA A 24 34.73 -20.13 8.61
C ALA A 24 35.73 -18.96 8.72
N ARG A 25 35.40 -17.83 8.09
CA ARG A 25 36.22 -16.63 8.15
C ARG A 25 36.01 -15.98 9.51
N ALA A 26 37.04 -16.05 10.34
CA ALA A 26 37.15 -15.38 11.61
C ALA A 26 36.87 -13.87 11.48
N CYS A 27 36.15 -13.32 12.44
CA CYS A 27 35.91 -11.89 12.60
C CYS A 27 37.18 -11.21 13.15
N ASP A 28 38.25 -11.17 12.38
CA ASP A 28 39.41 -10.36 12.71
C ASP A 28 39.13 -8.91 12.31
N GLY A 29 38.65 -8.16 13.29
CA GLY A 29 38.35 -6.75 13.17
C GLY A 29 39.60 -5.92 12.97
N HIS A 30 39.79 -5.42 11.76
CA HIS A 30 40.59 -4.22 11.48
C HIS A 30 40.00 -3.50 10.26
N GLY A 31 38.73 -3.08 10.40
CA GLY A 31 38.07 -2.19 9.46
C GLY A 31 38.35 -0.74 9.82
N ASN A 32 39.23 -0.11 9.05
CA ASN A 32 39.32 1.33 8.84
C ASN A 32 37.92 1.98 8.87
N TRP A 33 37.66 2.82 9.88
CA TRP A 33 36.40 3.54 10.11
C TRP A 33 36.28 4.81 9.26
N GLU A 34 36.84 4.81 8.04
CA GLU A 34 36.73 5.90 7.07
C GLU A 34 35.29 6.41 7.04
N THR A 35 35.18 7.63 7.57
CA THR A 35 34.01 8.49 7.72
C THR A 35 32.85 8.10 6.82
N LEU A 36 31.82 7.47 7.40
CA LEU A 36 30.51 7.42 6.77
C LEU A 36 30.10 8.87 6.45
N PRO A 37 29.62 9.15 5.23
CA PRO A 37 29.10 10.47 4.89
C PRO A 37 27.98 10.81 5.89
N PRO A 38 27.90 12.07 6.35
CA PRO A 38 26.87 12.46 7.31
C PRO A 38 25.49 12.09 6.74
N GLU A 39 24.71 11.35 7.51
CA GLU A 39 23.30 11.09 7.20
C GLU A 39 22.64 12.42 6.84
N LYS A 40 22.06 12.48 5.64
CA LYS A 40 21.36 13.66 5.14
C LYS A 40 20.32 14.08 6.20
N ALA A 41 20.46 15.29 6.73
CA ALA A 41 19.54 15.83 7.72
C ALA A 41 18.08 15.62 7.26
N PRO A 42 17.17 15.23 8.16
CA PRO A 42 15.78 14.98 7.81
C PRO A 42 15.22 16.22 7.11
N GLU A 43 14.78 16.01 5.87
CA GLU A 43 14.10 17.01 5.07
C GLU A 43 12.95 17.58 5.91
N LYS A 44 12.88 18.91 5.99
CA LYS A 44 11.93 19.65 6.84
C LYS A 44 10.57 18.96 6.81
N ALA A 45 10.10 18.52 7.99
CA ALA A 45 8.82 17.83 8.11
C ALA A 45 7.74 18.63 7.36
N ALA A 46 7.07 17.98 6.40
CA ALA A 46 6.02 18.59 5.62
C ALA A 46 4.96 19.12 6.60
N VAL A 47 4.65 20.41 6.53
CA VAL A 47 3.61 20.99 7.37
C VAL A 47 2.28 20.43 6.88
N CYS A 48 1.56 19.75 7.78
CA CYS A 48 0.20 19.31 7.50
C CYS A 48 -0.69 20.55 7.47
N GLU A 49 -0.98 21.10 6.29
CA GLU A 49 -1.82 22.29 6.18
C GLU A 49 -3.30 21.95 6.24
N ARG A 50 -3.67 20.78 5.71
CA ARG A 50 -5.01 20.22 5.75
C ARG A 50 -4.94 18.72 5.99
N LEU A 51 -5.95 18.17 6.67
CA LEU A 51 -6.09 16.73 6.81
C LEU A 51 -7.24 16.23 5.94
N VAL A 52 -6.98 15.17 5.18
CA VAL A 52 -7.99 14.44 4.41
C VAL A 52 -8.37 13.19 5.20
N ALA A 53 -9.67 13.01 5.42
CA ALA A 53 -10.23 11.82 6.02
C ALA A 53 -11.27 11.21 5.09
N ARG A 54 -11.16 9.90 4.85
CA ARG A 54 -12.16 9.12 4.10
C ARG A 54 -12.69 8.00 4.97
N ILE A 55 -14.00 7.78 4.92
CA ILE A 55 -14.69 6.68 5.59
C ILE A 55 -15.10 5.68 4.52
N GLY A 56 -14.73 4.42 4.71
CA GLY A 56 -15.08 3.33 3.80
C GLY A 56 -16.50 2.82 3.98
N ARG A 57 -17.17 2.37 2.90
CA ARG A 57 -18.59 1.94 2.89
C ARG A 57 -19.49 2.96 3.58
N ASN A 58 -19.17 4.23 3.37
CA ASN A 58 -19.82 5.32 4.05
C ASN A 58 -21.27 5.45 3.57
N HIS A 59 -22.20 5.38 4.50
CA HIS A 59 -23.64 5.47 4.26
C HIS A 59 -24.28 6.59 5.09
N GLY A 60 -23.51 7.64 5.39
CA GLY A 60 -23.97 8.82 6.14
C GLY A 60 -23.07 9.24 7.29
N HIS A 61 -21.99 8.50 7.56
CA HIS A 61 -20.99 8.85 8.54
C HIS A 61 -20.16 10.06 8.10
N ALA A 62 -19.74 10.86 9.06
CA ALA A 62 -18.89 12.01 8.86
C ALA A 62 -18.16 12.34 10.16
N PHE A 63 -16.93 12.83 10.04
CA PHE A 63 -16.22 13.46 11.14
C PHE A 63 -15.27 14.52 10.60
N THR A 64 -14.94 15.49 11.44
CA THR A 64 -13.96 16.53 11.13
C THR A 64 -12.72 16.31 11.97
N ILE A 65 -11.58 16.27 11.30
CA ILE A 65 -10.27 16.19 11.90
C ILE A 65 -9.40 17.30 11.32
N VAL A 66 -8.68 18.01 12.18
CA VAL A 66 -7.99 19.26 11.80
C VAL A 66 -6.49 19.10 11.90
N ALA A 67 -5.74 19.89 11.11
CA ALA A 67 -4.28 19.92 11.15
C ALA A 67 -3.72 20.20 12.56
N ALA A 68 -4.44 20.97 13.38
CA ALA A 68 -4.06 21.23 14.77
C ALA A 68 -3.97 19.96 15.62
N ASP A 69 -4.78 18.94 15.34
CA ASP A 69 -4.73 17.65 16.05
C ASP A 69 -3.45 16.87 15.70
N VAL A 70 -3.01 16.96 14.43
CA VAL A 70 -1.74 16.38 13.97
C VAL A 70 -0.55 17.02 14.67
N LEU A 71 -0.57 18.36 14.81
CA LEU A 71 0.47 19.11 15.50
C LEU A 71 0.47 18.84 17.01
N ALA A 72 -0.71 18.67 17.62
CA ALA A 72 -0.83 18.32 19.02
C ALA A 72 -0.26 16.92 19.28
N GLY A 73 -0.46 15.97 18.36
CA GLY A 73 0.14 14.63 18.45
C GLY A 73 -0.29 13.88 19.70
N VAL A 74 -1.53 14.06 20.15
CA VAL A 74 -2.12 13.41 21.32
C VAL A 74 -3.23 12.47 20.88
N ASP A 75 -3.44 11.38 21.62
CA ASP A 75 -4.54 10.46 21.37
C ASP A 75 -5.88 11.21 21.39
N LYS A 76 -6.70 10.99 20.36
CA LYS A 76 -8.02 11.62 20.26
C LYS A 76 -9.03 10.67 19.64
N THR A 77 -10.18 10.57 20.27
CA THR A 77 -11.33 9.81 19.76
C THR A 77 -12.31 10.76 19.08
N TYR A 78 -12.73 10.41 17.87
CA TYR A 78 -13.69 11.15 17.08
C TYR A 78 -14.99 10.35 16.95
N ASP A 79 -16.11 11.05 16.97
CA ASP A 79 -17.42 10.54 16.59
C ASP A 79 -17.59 10.62 15.07
N LEU A 80 -18.02 9.51 14.45
CA LEU A 80 -18.24 9.37 13.02
C LEU A 80 -19.74 9.34 12.69
N THR A 81 -20.64 9.48 13.65
CA THR A 81 -22.09 9.27 13.46
C THR A 81 -22.63 10.01 12.23
N GLY A 82 -22.29 11.29 12.07
CA GLY A 82 -22.76 12.10 10.95
C GLY A 82 -24.29 12.10 10.87
N THR A 83 -24.83 11.74 9.71
CA THR A 83 -26.27 11.53 9.47
C THR A 83 -26.67 10.05 9.46
N SER A 84 -25.76 9.14 9.86
CA SER A 84 -26.05 7.71 9.92
C SER A 84 -27.07 7.36 11.00
N GLY A 85 -27.74 6.22 10.85
CA GLY A 85 -28.73 5.71 11.79
C GLY A 85 -28.14 5.05 13.04
N HIS A 86 -26.81 4.84 13.08
CA HIS A 86 -26.09 4.32 14.25
C HIS A 86 -24.75 5.03 14.43
N PRO A 87 -24.18 5.06 15.65
CA PRO A 87 -22.93 5.75 15.90
C PRO A 87 -21.73 4.93 15.47
N HIS A 88 -20.58 5.58 15.29
CA HIS A 88 -19.27 4.95 15.24
C HIS A 88 -18.24 5.89 15.84
N THR A 89 -17.14 5.35 16.36
CA THR A 89 -16.01 6.13 16.87
C THR A 89 -14.70 5.65 16.25
N VAL A 90 -13.69 6.51 16.19
CA VAL A 90 -12.32 6.13 15.83
C VAL A 90 -11.36 6.81 16.79
N THR A 91 -10.37 6.08 17.29
CA THR A 91 -9.27 6.68 18.05
C THR A 91 -8.05 6.80 17.14
N VAL A 92 -7.56 8.03 16.97
CA VAL A 92 -6.31 8.33 16.28
C VAL A 92 -5.25 8.54 17.36
N THR A 93 -4.20 7.73 17.34
CA THR A 93 -3.16 7.79 18.38
C THR A 93 -2.12 8.88 18.08
N ALA A 94 -1.35 9.27 19.09
CA ALA A 94 -0.16 10.11 18.95
C ALA A 94 0.81 9.57 17.88
N ALA A 95 0.98 8.24 17.83
CA ALA A 95 1.82 7.59 16.83
C ALA A 95 1.25 7.72 15.42
N ASP A 96 -0.08 7.62 15.27
CA ASP A 96 -0.76 7.83 13.99
C ASP A 96 -0.62 9.28 13.52
N PHE A 97 -0.83 10.26 14.40
CA PHE A 97 -0.60 11.67 14.09
C PHE A 97 0.84 11.95 13.65
N LYS A 98 1.82 11.34 14.32
CA LYS A 98 3.24 11.45 13.90
C LYS A 98 3.46 10.90 12.49
N ARG A 99 2.83 9.77 12.15
CA ARG A 99 2.93 9.17 10.81
C ARG A 99 2.25 10.03 9.75
N ILE A 100 1.06 10.53 10.06
CA ILE A 100 0.31 11.48 9.22
C ILE A 100 1.16 12.72 8.95
N GLY A 101 1.74 13.33 9.98
CA GLY A 101 2.62 14.49 9.87
C GLY A 101 3.92 14.22 9.10
N ALA A 102 4.34 12.95 8.99
CA ALA A 102 5.43 12.52 8.12
C ALA A 102 4.98 12.26 6.67
N GLY A 103 3.76 12.65 6.30
CA GLY A 103 3.19 12.44 4.97
C GLY A 103 2.77 10.99 4.69
N GLN A 104 2.66 10.14 5.71
CA GLN A 104 2.23 8.76 5.53
C GLN A 104 0.70 8.67 5.54
N ILE A 105 0.17 7.76 4.72
CA ILE A 105 -1.23 7.35 4.79
C ILE A 105 -1.41 6.43 6.00
N VAL A 106 -2.32 6.80 6.89
CA VAL A 106 -2.74 5.98 8.03
C VAL A 106 -4.09 5.36 7.74
N ARG A 107 -4.22 4.06 8.05
CA ARG A 107 -5.46 3.29 7.93
C ARG A 107 -5.92 2.88 9.33
N LEU A 108 -7.15 3.21 9.69
CA LEU A 108 -7.74 2.87 10.99
C LEU A 108 -9.03 2.07 10.80
N ALA A 109 -9.45 1.36 11.84
CA ALA A 109 -10.79 0.81 11.94
C ALA A 109 -11.60 1.66 12.92
N SER A 110 -12.87 1.91 12.60
CA SER A 110 -13.81 2.42 13.59
C SER A 110 -14.13 1.33 14.62
N SER A 111 -14.77 1.74 15.71
CA SER A 111 -15.48 0.84 16.61
C SER A 111 -16.60 0.08 15.89
N ARG A 112 -17.10 -0.99 16.54
CA ARG A 112 -18.06 -1.94 15.99
C ARG A 112 -19.46 -1.78 16.59
N GLU A 113 -20.08 -0.65 16.33
CA GLU A 113 -21.50 -0.43 16.58
C GLU A 113 -22.32 -0.78 15.33
N GLY A 114 -23.65 -0.90 15.45
CA GLY A 114 -24.51 -1.19 14.29
C GLY A 114 -24.20 -2.49 13.54
N GLY A 115 -23.45 -3.42 14.18
CA GLY A 115 -23.09 -4.72 13.62
C GLY A 115 -21.92 -4.73 12.62
N HIS A 116 -21.26 -3.60 12.34
CA HIS A 116 -20.13 -3.55 11.40
C HIS A 116 -19.06 -2.52 11.81
N ILE A 117 -18.00 -2.39 11.01
CA ILE A 117 -16.95 -1.37 11.17
C ILE A 117 -16.78 -0.61 9.86
N HIS A 118 -16.25 0.60 9.94
CA HIS A 118 -15.69 1.32 8.82
C HIS A 118 -14.16 1.30 8.87
N ARG A 119 -13.54 1.36 7.69
CA ARG A 119 -12.11 1.62 7.55
C ARG A 119 -11.91 3.08 7.20
N LEU A 120 -10.97 3.74 7.87
CA LEU A 120 -10.67 5.14 7.68
C LEU A 120 -9.31 5.29 7.02
N PHE A 121 -9.20 6.26 6.12
CA PHE A 121 -7.95 6.66 5.48
C PHE A 121 -7.67 8.12 5.86
N LEU A 122 -6.52 8.34 6.47
CA LEU A 122 -6.06 9.65 6.93
C LEU A 122 -4.73 10.00 6.29
N GLU A 123 -4.61 11.20 5.75
CA GLU A 123 -3.36 11.75 5.22
C GLU A 123 -3.35 13.27 5.30
N CYS A 124 -2.16 13.86 5.36
CA CYS A 124 -1.98 15.29 5.18
C CYS A 124 -2.06 15.65 3.70
N ALA A 125 -2.66 16.81 3.43
CA ALA A 125 -2.76 17.39 2.11
C ALA A 125 -2.37 18.89 2.16
N PRO A 126 -1.91 19.48 1.03
CA PRO A 126 -1.65 20.91 0.90
C PRO A 126 -2.92 21.77 1.11
N ALA A 127 -2.73 23.05 1.43
CA ALA A 127 -3.79 24.04 1.63
C ALA A 127 -4.54 24.42 0.35
N VAL A 128 -3.92 24.28 -0.82
CA VAL A 128 -4.47 24.76 -2.10
C VAL A 128 -5.37 23.71 -2.75
N ASP A 129 -6.59 24.12 -3.09
CA ASP A 129 -7.52 23.44 -3.98
C ASP A 129 -7.20 23.87 -5.43
N PRO A 130 -7.01 22.99 -6.44
CA PRO A 130 -7.96 21.95 -6.87
C PRO A 130 -7.58 20.55 -6.39
N PRO A 131 -8.52 19.57 -6.43
CA PRO A 131 -8.44 18.41 -5.58
C PRO A 131 -7.34 17.51 -6.11
N GLU A 132 -6.33 17.27 -5.30
CA GLU A 132 -5.38 16.20 -5.54
C GLU A 132 -6.19 14.95 -5.88
N ARG A 133 -6.03 14.44 -7.11
CA ARG A 133 -6.22 13.01 -7.27
C ARG A 133 -5.11 12.42 -6.40
N VAL A 134 -5.45 12.16 -5.13
CA VAL A 134 -4.62 11.46 -4.16
C VAL A 134 -3.98 10.25 -4.84
N ASN A 135 -4.76 9.63 -5.73
CA ASN A 135 -4.30 8.66 -6.68
C ASN A 135 -3.82 9.31 -8.00
N ALA A 136 -2.53 9.20 -8.28
CA ALA A 136 -1.94 9.54 -9.56
C ALA A 136 -2.62 8.77 -10.71
N CYS A 137 -3.12 7.58 -10.43
CA CYS A 137 -3.75 6.69 -11.40
C CYS A 137 -5.28 6.62 -11.24
N GLU A 138 -5.96 6.35 -12.34
CA GLU A 138 -7.27 5.68 -12.32
C GLU A 138 -7.05 4.22 -11.97
N ILE A 139 -7.81 3.72 -10.98
CA ILE A 139 -7.71 2.35 -10.51
C ILE A 139 -9.11 1.74 -10.47
N GLU A 140 -9.22 0.56 -11.04
CA GLU A 140 -10.41 -0.28 -10.97
C GLU A 140 -9.99 -1.65 -10.43
N VAL A 141 -10.65 -2.13 -9.38
CA VAL A 141 -10.45 -3.48 -8.85
C VAL A 141 -11.69 -4.29 -9.19
N ALA A 142 -11.54 -5.30 -10.06
CA ALA A 142 -12.64 -6.16 -10.47
C ALA A 142 -13.04 -7.09 -9.32
N GLY A 143 -14.33 -7.13 -9.02
CA GLY A 143 -14.89 -7.94 -7.94
C GLY A 143 -16.19 -7.33 -7.44
N LYS A 144 -16.83 -8.01 -6.48
CA LYS A 144 -17.95 -7.41 -5.72
C LYS A 144 -17.45 -6.66 -4.48
N ASP A 145 -16.19 -6.90 -4.11
CA ASP A 145 -15.55 -6.37 -2.93
C ASP A 145 -14.98 -4.97 -3.22
N GLU A 146 -15.21 -4.06 -2.29
CA GLU A 146 -14.83 -2.66 -2.43
C GLU A 146 -13.36 -2.46 -2.05
N HIS A 147 -12.48 -2.77 -2.99
CA HIS A 147 -11.05 -2.52 -2.87
C HIS A 147 -10.67 -1.13 -3.36
N GLU A 148 -9.76 -0.48 -2.64
CA GLU A 148 -9.21 0.83 -2.97
C GLU A 148 -7.77 0.86 -2.51
N PHE A 149 -6.92 1.49 -3.33
CA PHE A 149 -5.60 1.92 -2.91
C PHE A 149 -5.19 3.17 -3.67
N VAL A 150 -4.14 3.79 -3.16
CA VAL A 150 -3.58 5.04 -3.65
C VAL A 150 -2.19 4.77 -4.21
N ILE A 151 -1.95 5.24 -5.43
CA ILE A 151 -0.61 5.33 -6.01
C ILE A 151 -0.24 6.82 -6.05
N PRO A 152 0.64 7.30 -5.17
CA PRO A 152 1.14 8.67 -5.23
C PRO A 152 1.91 8.95 -6.53
N ASP A 153 1.88 10.20 -6.97
CA ASP A 153 2.57 10.66 -8.19
C ASP A 153 4.09 10.42 -8.11
N ALA A 154 4.64 10.53 -6.90
CA ALA A 154 6.04 10.22 -6.61
C ALA A 154 6.40 8.75 -6.87
N HIS A 155 5.48 7.81 -6.61
CA HIS A 155 5.74 6.39 -6.86
C HIS A 155 5.82 6.09 -8.35
N VAL A 156 4.92 6.68 -9.15
CA VAL A 156 4.94 6.57 -10.61
C VAL A 156 6.25 7.11 -11.19
N LYS A 157 6.72 8.27 -10.70
CA LYS A 157 7.98 8.89 -11.15
C LYS A 157 9.22 8.11 -10.73
N ALA A 158 9.22 7.55 -9.53
CA ALA A 158 10.35 6.78 -9.00
C ALA A 158 10.57 5.46 -9.77
N LYS A 159 9.50 4.87 -10.32
CA LYS A 159 9.54 3.59 -11.07
C LYS A 159 10.22 2.46 -10.29
N VAL A 160 10.04 2.45 -8.98
CA VAL A 160 10.56 1.39 -8.10
C VAL A 160 9.42 0.40 -7.84
N GLU A 161 9.72 -0.90 -7.89
CA GLU A 161 8.76 -1.93 -7.54
C GLU A 161 8.19 -1.70 -6.15
N ARG A 162 6.85 -1.80 -6.04
CA ARG A 162 6.15 -1.60 -4.77
C ARG A 162 4.97 -2.55 -4.66
N THR A 163 4.79 -3.08 -3.46
CA THR A 163 3.59 -3.81 -3.06
C THR A 163 2.66 -2.87 -2.31
N TYR A 164 1.43 -2.77 -2.78
CA TYR A 164 0.37 -1.98 -2.16
C TYR A 164 -0.62 -2.91 -1.49
N ASP A 165 -1.00 -2.59 -0.26
CA ASP A 165 -2.22 -3.12 0.33
C ASP A 165 -3.41 -2.51 -0.42
N ILE A 166 -4.24 -3.39 -1.00
CA ILE A 166 -5.43 -3.01 -1.76
C ILE A 166 -6.73 -3.31 -1.04
N GLN A 167 -6.70 -3.53 0.28
CA GLN A 167 -7.90 -3.83 1.05
C GLN A 167 -9.02 -2.83 0.77
N GLY A 168 -8.72 -1.53 0.72
CA GLY A 168 -9.77 -0.51 0.66
C GLY A 168 -10.75 -0.70 1.82
N LEU A 169 -11.98 -1.03 1.46
CA LEU A 169 -13.13 -1.20 2.33
C LEU A 169 -13.54 -2.68 2.46
N ALA A 170 -12.82 -3.58 1.81
CA ALA A 170 -13.10 -5.01 1.84
C ALA A 170 -12.86 -5.63 3.23
N GLY A 171 -13.67 -6.64 3.54
CA GLY A 171 -13.63 -7.38 4.80
C GLY A 171 -12.39 -8.27 4.97
N HIS A 172 -11.60 -8.46 3.91
CA HIS A 172 -10.38 -9.25 3.88
C HIS A 172 -9.25 -8.45 3.22
N VAL A 173 -8.01 -8.94 3.33
CA VAL A 173 -6.82 -8.25 2.81
C VAL A 173 -6.40 -8.82 1.47
N HIS A 174 -5.95 -7.92 0.60
CA HIS A 174 -5.25 -8.24 -0.64
C HIS A 174 -4.08 -7.29 -0.80
N SER A 175 -3.12 -7.68 -1.62
CA SER A 175 -2.05 -6.80 -2.06
C SER A 175 -1.87 -6.86 -3.56
N VAL A 176 -1.32 -5.82 -4.17
CA VAL A 176 -0.90 -5.82 -5.57
C VAL A 176 0.54 -5.34 -5.65
N THR A 177 1.38 -6.05 -6.39
CA THR A 177 2.75 -5.62 -6.68
C THR A 177 2.78 -4.98 -8.06
N ILE A 178 3.26 -3.73 -8.11
CA ILE A 178 3.48 -2.99 -9.34
C ILE A 178 5.00 -2.92 -9.56
N THR A 179 5.48 -3.48 -10.65
CA THR A 179 6.90 -3.53 -10.98
C THR A 179 7.39 -2.21 -11.56
N ALA A 180 8.72 -2.05 -11.66
CA ALA A 180 9.31 -0.92 -12.37
C ALA A 180 8.81 -0.82 -13.83
N ALA A 181 8.70 -1.96 -14.52
CA ALA A 181 8.23 -2.03 -15.90
C ALA A 181 6.76 -1.61 -16.03
N ASP A 182 5.91 -1.96 -15.06
CA ASP A 182 4.51 -1.54 -15.03
C ASP A 182 4.39 -0.01 -14.90
N PHE A 183 5.21 0.63 -14.05
CA PHE A 183 5.25 2.09 -13.96
C PHE A 183 5.69 2.76 -15.27
N GLU A 184 6.63 2.15 -15.99
CA GLU A 184 7.02 2.62 -17.32
C GLU A 184 5.88 2.49 -18.34
N ASP A 185 5.13 1.40 -18.29
CA ASP A 185 3.94 1.22 -19.13
C ASP A 185 2.85 2.25 -18.83
N LEU A 186 2.61 2.54 -17.54
CA LEU A 186 1.70 3.60 -17.10
C LEU A 186 2.13 4.96 -17.65
N LEU A 187 3.42 5.32 -17.54
CA LEU A 187 3.95 6.59 -18.09
C LEU A 187 3.87 6.68 -19.61
N ARG A 188 3.91 5.53 -20.31
CA ARG A 188 3.65 5.46 -21.76
C ARG A 188 2.17 5.57 -22.12
N GLY A 189 1.28 5.71 -21.12
CA GLY A 189 -0.16 5.80 -21.28
C GLY A 189 -0.83 4.45 -21.54
N LYS A 190 -0.13 3.34 -21.29
CA LYS A 190 -0.75 2.02 -21.32
C LYS A 190 -1.53 1.77 -20.04
N GLN A 191 -2.56 0.94 -20.14
CA GLN A 191 -3.24 0.37 -18.99
C GLN A 191 -2.50 -0.89 -18.55
N VAL A 192 -2.25 -1.01 -17.25
CA VAL A 192 -1.67 -2.22 -16.64
C VAL A 192 -2.79 -3.04 -16.02
N LYS A 193 -2.70 -4.38 -16.16
CA LYS A 193 -3.63 -5.35 -15.58
C LYS A 193 -2.85 -6.32 -14.69
N LEU A 194 -3.11 -6.28 -13.38
CA LEU A 194 -2.35 -7.05 -12.39
C LEU A 194 -3.29 -7.96 -11.57
N PRO A 195 -2.90 -9.20 -11.28
CA PRO A 195 -3.60 -9.97 -10.26
C PRO A 195 -3.25 -9.45 -8.87
N SER A 196 -4.23 -9.44 -7.95
CA SER A 196 -3.94 -9.28 -6.53
C SER A 196 -3.41 -10.59 -5.92
N SER A 197 -2.75 -10.49 -4.77
CA SER A 197 -2.42 -11.64 -3.93
C SER A 197 -3.69 -12.40 -3.56
N ARG A 198 -3.56 -13.69 -3.26
CA ARG A 198 -4.70 -14.45 -2.74
C ARG A 198 -5.05 -13.93 -1.33
N GLY A 199 -6.31 -13.57 -1.12
CA GLY A 199 -6.82 -13.08 0.16
C GLY A 199 -6.98 -14.21 1.16
N THR A 200 -7.29 -13.86 2.42
CA THR A 200 -7.52 -14.82 3.50
C THR A 200 -8.75 -15.72 3.28
N ASP A 201 -9.67 -15.28 2.43
CA ASP A 201 -10.87 -16.03 2.02
C ASP A 201 -10.66 -16.84 0.73
N GLY A 202 -9.44 -16.87 0.20
CA GLY A 202 -9.04 -17.79 -0.85
C GLY A 202 -9.38 -17.36 -2.27
N HIS A 203 -9.76 -16.11 -2.51
CA HIS A 203 -9.91 -15.57 -3.88
C HIS A 203 -8.86 -14.50 -4.20
N ASN A 204 -8.91 -13.92 -5.40
CA ASN A 204 -8.10 -12.79 -5.84
C ASN A 204 -8.91 -11.89 -6.80
N HIS A 205 -8.36 -10.71 -7.06
CA HIS A 205 -8.95 -9.70 -7.94
C HIS A 205 -8.05 -9.41 -9.13
N LEU A 206 -8.64 -8.86 -10.19
CA LEU A 206 -7.90 -8.21 -11.26
C LEU A 206 -7.93 -6.70 -11.03
N VAL A 207 -6.75 -6.09 -10.97
CA VAL A 207 -6.58 -4.65 -10.80
C VAL A 207 -6.20 -4.05 -12.14
N PHE A 208 -6.97 -3.07 -12.59
CA PHE A 208 -6.69 -2.27 -13.78
C PHE A 208 -6.22 -0.89 -13.35
N ILE A 209 -5.10 -0.44 -13.90
CA ILE A 209 -4.46 0.82 -13.54
C ILE A 209 -4.17 1.61 -14.80
N ARG A 210 -4.56 2.88 -14.82
CA ARG A 210 -4.27 3.82 -15.91
C ARG A 210 -3.72 5.12 -15.35
N TYR A 211 -2.63 5.62 -15.91
CA TYR A 211 -2.12 6.95 -15.59
C TYR A 211 -2.69 7.98 -16.58
N PRO A 212 -3.60 8.88 -16.16
CA PRO A 212 -4.16 9.88 -17.06
C PRO A 212 -3.04 10.82 -17.50
N ARG A 213 -2.82 10.93 -18.82
CA ARG A 213 -1.91 11.95 -19.35
C ARG A 213 -2.48 13.33 -18.99
N LYS A 214 -1.68 14.16 -18.32
CA LYS A 214 -1.93 15.60 -18.31
C LYS A 214 -1.71 16.07 -19.75
N GLY A 215 -2.79 16.53 -20.39
CA GLY A 215 -2.75 17.12 -21.73
C GLY A 215 -1.95 18.40 -21.78
#